data_AF-A0A072UU15-F1
#
_entry.id   AF-A0A072UU15-F1
#
_cell.length_a   1.000
_cell.length_b   1.000
_cell.length_c   1.000
_cell.angle_alpha   90.00
_cell.angle_beta   90.00
_cell.angle_gamma   90.00
#
_symmetry.space_group_name_H-M   'P 1'
#
loop_
_entity.id
_entity.type
_entity.pdbx_description
1 polymer ?
#
loop_
_entity_poly.entity_id
_entity_poly.type
_entity_poly.pdbx_seq_one_letter_code
_entity_poly.pdbx_strand_id
1 'polypeptide(L)'
;MALSSLGYHVVATDLRGYGDTDSPSSISSYTGFHMVGDLVALIDFLGVDQVFLVAHDWGAIIGWYLCTFRPERIKAYVCLSVPLHRRNPKLKTVDGMHAAYGDDYYVDFRFFYFYTTNFPLLFGLLIPVSRGFIVL
;
A
#
# COMPACT_ATOMS: atom_id res chain seq x y z
N MET A 1 -13.89 -3.41 14.10
CA MET A 1 -13.83 -2.93 15.50
C MET A 1 -12.72 -3.58 16.37
N ALA A 2 -11.89 -4.52 15.90
CA ALA A 2 -10.98 -5.26 16.79
C ALA A 2 -9.74 -4.47 17.31
N LEU A 3 -9.10 -3.63 16.48
CA LEU A 3 -7.88 -2.91 16.90
C LEU A 3 -8.19 -1.62 17.67
N SER A 4 -9.21 -0.88 17.25
CA SER A 4 -9.64 0.34 17.95
C SER A 4 -10.14 0.04 19.38
N SER A 5 -10.86 -1.07 19.60
CA SER A 5 -11.27 -1.48 20.94
C SER A 5 -10.11 -1.83 21.88
N LEU A 6 -8.92 -2.08 21.32
CA LEU A 6 -7.68 -2.33 22.07
C LEU A 6 -6.87 -1.03 22.32
N GLY A 7 -7.43 0.14 21.96
CA GLY A 7 -6.80 1.45 22.19
C GLY A 7 -5.79 1.85 21.12
N TYR A 8 -5.84 1.25 19.92
CA TYR A 8 -5.01 1.65 18.79
C TYR A 8 -5.71 2.70 17.92
N HIS A 9 -4.93 3.70 17.49
CA HIS A 9 -5.36 4.69 16.50
C HIS A 9 -5.10 4.13 15.11
N VAL A 10 -6.15 3.74 14.40
CA VAL A 10 -6.04 3.07 13.09
C VAL A 10 -6.40 4.03 11.98
N VAL A 11 -5.51 4.17 11.00
CA VAL A 11 -5.74 4.95 9.79
C VAL A 11 -5.74 3.98 8.61
N ALA A 12 -6.90 3.82 7.97
CA ALA A 12 -7.02 3.17 6.67
C ALA A 12 -7.08 4.26 5.62
N THR A 13 -6.13 4.23 4.67
CA THR A 13 -6.06 5.24 3.60
C THR A 13 -6.41 4.61 2.27
N ASP A 14 -7.16 5.34 1.45
CA ASP A 14 -7.20 5.06 0.03
C ASP A 14 -5.83 5.40 -0.57
N LEU A 15 -5.30 4.52 -1.41
CA LEU A 15 -4.09 4.79 -2.17
C LEU A 15 -4.43 5.66 -3.38
N ARG A 16 -3.45 6.38 -3.94
CA ARG A 16 -3.69 7.15 -5.18
C ARG A 16 -4.31 6.26 -6.26
N GLY A 17 -5.32 6.78 -6.95
CA GLY A 17 -6.09 6.03 -7.93
C GLY A 17 -7.21 5.14 -7.36
N TYR A 18 -7.43 5.15 -6.04
CA TYR A 18 -8.49 4.39 -5.38
C TYR A 18 -9.41 5.30 -4.56
N GLY A 19 -10.66 4.86 -4.43
CA GLY A 19 -11.67 5.47 -3.55
C GLY A 19 -11.80 6.98 -3.75
N ASP A 20 -11.65 7.71 -2.65
CA ASP A 20 -11.77 9.17 -2.62
C ASP A 20 -10.43 9.89 -2.88
N THR A 21 -9.35 9.17 -3.20
CA THR A 21 -8.06 9.77 -3.54
C THR A 21 -7.98 10.13 -5.01
N ASP A 22 -7.26 11.21 -5.32
CA ASP A 22 -6.97 11.61 -6.70
C ASP A 22 -6.42 10.45 -7.54
N SER A 23 -6.86 10.41 -8.80
CA SER A 23 -6.47 9.39 -9.78
C SER A 23 -5.80 10.05 -10.99
N PRO A 24 -4.50 10.42 -10.91
CA PRO A 24 -3.77 10.98 -12.05
C PRO A 24 -3.89 10.11 -13.30
N SER A 25 -4.02 10.71 -14.48
CA SER A 25 -4.16 9.95 -15.74
C SER A 25 -2.85 9.35 -16.23
N SER A 26 -1.71 9.90 -15.80
CA SER A 26 -0.40 9.43 -16.25
C SER A 26 0.07 8.21 -15.47
N ILE A 27 0.43 7.14 -16.19
CA ILE A 27 1.02 5.93 -15.60
C ILE A 27 2.31 6.25 -14.83
N SER A 28 3.07 7.25 -15.29
CA SER A 28 4.30 7.69 -14.61
C SER A 28 4.05 8.30 -13.22
N SER A 29 2.81 8.60 -12.86
CA SER A 29 2.41 9.09 -11.54
C SER A 29 2.13 7.99 -10.52
N TYR A 30 2.29 6.72 -10.86
CA TYR A 30 2.04 5.55 -10.00
C TYR A 30 3.31 4.75 -9.67
N THR A 31 4.47 5.40 -9.66
CA THR A 31 5.72 4.72 -9.28
C THR A 31 5.75 4.45 -7.77
N GLY A 32 6.53 3.45 -7.35
CA GLY A 32 6.72 3.16 -5.92
C GLY A 32 7.21 4.38 -5.11
N PHE A 33 7.93 5.31 -5.73
CA PHE A 33 8.35 6.56 -5.07
C PHE A 33 7.19 7.51 -4.78
N HIS A 34 6.22 7.61 -5.69
CA HIS A 34 5.02 8.41 -5.45
C HIS A 34 4.20 7.81 -4.32
N MET A 35 3.97 6.49 -4.36
CA MET A 35 3.24 5.76 -3.31
C MET A 35 3.90 5.95 -1.93
N VAL A 36 5.23 5.80 -1.85
CA VAL A 36 5.97 6.03 -0.61
C VAL A 36 5.93 7.50 -0.19
N GLY A 37 6.00 8.44 -1.14
CA GLY A 37 5.86 9.86 -0.87
C GLY A 37 4.52 10.21 -0.22
N ASP A 38 3.41 9.66 -0.75
CA ASP A 38 2.07 9.87 -0.20
C ASP A 38 1.97 9.33 1.22
N LEU A 39 2.51 8.13 1.48
CA LEU A 39 2.49 7.53 2.81
C LEU A 39 3.34 8.28 3.83
N VAL A 40 4.50 8.79 3.43
CA VAL A 40 5.33 9.64 4.29
C VAL A 40 4.60 10.95 4.60
N ALA A 41 4.00 11.58 3.58
CA ALA A 41 3.21 12.79 3.78
C ALA A 41 2.01 12.56 4.72
N LEU A 42 1.37 11.39 4.63
CA LEU A 42 0.32 10.97 5.55
C LEU A 42 0.84 10.81 6.99
N ILE A 43 1.98 10.13 7.18
CA ILE A 43 2.61 9.96 8.49
C ILE A 43 2.95 11.32 9.11
N ASP A 44 3.54 12.22 8.31
CA ASP A 44 3.88 13.58 8.73
C ASP A 44 2.62 14.39 9.09
N PHE A 45 1.56 14.28 8.30
CA PHE A 45 0.26 14.92 8.57
C PHE A 45 -0.38 14.42 9.88
N LEU A 46 -0.24 13.13 10.18
CA LEU A 46 -0.70 12.55 11.44
C LEU A 46 0.15 12.97 12.65
N GLY A 47 1.30 13.63 12.43
CA GLY A 47 2.17 14.15 13.47
C GLY A 47 2.85 13.06 14.31
N VAL A 48 3.12 11.89 13.71
CA VAL A 48 3.77 10.76 14.38
C VAL A 48 5.10 10.42 13.71
N ASP A 49 6.11 10.05 14.51
CA ASP A 49 7.43 9.73 13.98
C ASP A 49 7.48 8.36 13.30
N GLN A 50 6.75 7.39 13.88
CA GLN A 50 6.71 6.00 13.44
C GLN A 50 5.32 5.39 13.54
N VAL A 51 5.03 4.44 12.65
CA VAL A 51 3.74 3.72 12.63
C VAL A 51 3.92 2.21 12.64
N PHE A 52 2.91 1.50 13.13
CA PHE A 52 2.74 0.08 12.82
C PHE A 52 2.03 -0.05 11.48
N LEU A 53 2.66 -0.72 10.51
CA LEU A 53 2.10 -0.90 9.18
C LEU A 53 1.45 -2.28 9.05
N VAL A 54 0.25 -2.34 8.50
CA VAL A 54 -0.40 -3.59 8.09
C VAL A 54 -0.75 -3.44 6.63
N ALA A 55 -0.39 -4.41 5.78
CA ALA A 55 -0.70 -4.30 4.37
C ALA A 55 -0.97 -5.64 3.67
N HIS A 56 -1.82 -5.61 2.65
CA HIS A 56 -2.26 -6.78 1.88
C HIS A 56 -2.14 -6.55 0.36
N ASP A 57 -1.88 -7.60 -0.41
CA ASP A 57 -1.80 -7.59 -1.89
C ASP A 57 -0.88 -6.47 -2.45
N TRP A 58 -1.40 -5.55 -3.28
CA TRP A 58 -0.64 -4.37 -3.73
C TRP A 58 -0.18 -3.48 -2.59
N GLY A 59 -1.01 -3.31 -1.56
CA GLY A 59 -0.62 -2.64 -0.33
C GLY A 59 0.59 -3.31 0.30
N ALA A 60 0.69 -4.64 0.24
CA ALA A 60 1.85 -5.37 0.78
C ALA A 60 3.15 -5.07 0.01
N ILE A 61 3.07 -4.94 -1.31
CA ILE A 61 4.21 -4.53 -2.15
C ILE A 61 4.64 -3.10 -1.79
N ILE A 62 3.68 -2.18 -1.66
CA ILE A 62 3.95 -0.78 -1.30
C ILE A 62 4.51 -0.68 0.12
N GLY A 63 4.02 -1.50 1.05
CA GLY A 63 4.53 -1.58 2.41
C GLY A 63 5.99 -2.03 2.46
N TRP A 64 6.40 -2.97 1.60
CA TRP A 64 7.81 -3.32 1.42
C TRP A 64 8.64 -2.17 0.87
N TYR A 65 8.10 -1.35 -0.04
CA TYR A 65 8.80 -0.16 -0.51
C TYR A 65 8.99 0.86 0.61
N LEU A 66 7.96 1.13 1.40
CA LEU A 66 8.06 2.04 2.55
C LEU A 66 9.10 1.55 3.56
N CYS A 67 9.08 0.26 3.90
CA CYS A 67 10.09 -0.34 4.79
C CYS A 67 11.52 -0.28 4.22
N THR A 68 11.67 -0.30 2.90
CA THR A 68 12.99 -0.27 2.24
C THR A 68 13.52 1.16 2.10
N PHE A 69 12.68 2.11 1.70
CA PHE A 69 13.10 3.48 1.41
C PHE A 69 13.04 4.40 2.62
N ARG A 70 12.16 4.11 3.60
CA ARG A 70 11.93 4.92 4.80
C ARG A 70 11.77 4.04 6.06
N PRO A 71 12.74 3.15 6.35
CA PRO A 71 12.65 2.26 7.51
C PRO A 71 12.48 3.01 8.83
N GLU A 72 13.00 4.23 8.93
CA GLU A 72 12.89 5.09 10.10
C GLU A 72 11.45 5.43 10.48
N ARG A 73 10.50 5.37 9.53
CA ARG A 73 9.08 5.67 9.74
C ARG A 73 8.26 4.45 10.20
N ILE A 74 8.86 3.26 10.25
CA ILE A 74 8.13 2.00 10.49
C ILE A 74 8.60 1.33 11.78
N LYS A 75 7.68 1.14 12.72
CA LYS A 75 7.94 0.47 13.99
C LYS A 75 7.85 -1.05 13.88
N ALA A 76 6.85 -1.54 13.15
CA ALA A 76 6.76 -2.94 12.72
C ALA A 76 5.87 -3.02 11.48
N TYR A 77 6.04 -4.08 10.69
CA TYR A 77 5.26 -4.33 9.49
C TYR A 77 4.63 -5.72 9.53
N VAL A 78 3.31 -5.77 9.42
CA VAL A 78 2.51 -6.98 9.26
C VAL A 78 2.17 -7.11 7.78
N CYS A 79 2.91 -7.97 7.09
CA CYS A 79 2.70 -8.26 5.69
C CYS A 79 1.75 -9.44 5.53
N LEU A 80 0.66 -9.24 4.79
CA LEU A 80 -0.28 -10.28 4.41
C LEU A 80 -0.14 -10.54 2.90
N SER A 81 -0.21 -11.81 2.49
CA SER A 81 -0.18 -12.31 1.10
C SER A 81 1.16 -12.25 0.33
N VAL A 82 1.82 -11.08 0.20
CA VAL A 82 2.94 -10.91 -0.76
C VAL A 82 4.30 -10.80 -0.05
N PRO A 83 5.20 -11.80 -0.16
CA PRO A 83 6.52 -11.72 0.46
C PRO A 83 7.41 -10.66 -0.21
N LEU A 84 8.49 -10.28 0.48
CA LEU A 84 9.47 -9.35 -0.07
C LEU A 84 10.20 -10.00 -1.26
N HIS A 85 10.02 -9.40 -2.44
CA HIS A 85 10.77 -9.76 -3.63
C HIS A 85 11.89 -8.75 -3.87
N ARG A 86 13.14 -9.16 -3.68
CA ARG A 86 14.30 -8.30 -3.97
C ARG A 86 14.37 -8.06 -5.48
N ARG A 87 14.42 -6.78 -5.87
CA ARG A 87 14.57 -6.41 -7.28
C ARG A 87 15.91 -6.92 -7.82
N ASN A 88 15.87 -7.73 -8.87
CA ASN A 88 17.06 -8.07 -9.64
C ASN A 88 17.34 -6.95 -10.65
N PRO A 89 18.46 -6.21 -10.55
CA PRO A 89 18.74 -5.10 -11.46
C PRO A 89 19.05 -5.56 -12.89
N LYS A 90 19.38 -6.84 -13.09
CA LYS A 90 19.76 -7.40 -14.40
C LYS A 90 18.58 -7.97 -15.19
N LEU A 91 17.43 -8.15 -14.55
CA LEU A 91 16.24 -8.73 -15.15
C LEU A 91 15.06 -7.79 -14.92
N LYS A 92 14.40 -7.35 -16.00
CA LYS A 92 13.16 -6.59 -15.84
C LYS A 92 12.10 -7.52 -15.27
N THR A 93 11.27 -6.99 -14.38
CA THR A 93 10.22 -7.78 -13.71
C THR A 93 9.28 -8.45 -14.70
N VAL A 94 8.89 -7.75 -15.77
CA VAL A 94 8.01 -8.29 -16.83
C VAL A 94 8.69 -9.45 -17.55
N ASP A 95 9.92 -9.28 -18.00
CA ASP A 95 10.70 -10.34 -18.65
C ASP A 95 10.85 -11.57 -17.74
N GLY A 96 11.05 -11.35 -16.43
CA GLY A 96 11.11 -12.42 -15.44
C GLY A 96 9.76 -13.14 -15.24
N MET A 97 8.64 -12.41 -15.30
CA MET A 97 7.30 -13.00 -15.25
C MET A 97 6.99 -13.82 -16.51
N HIS A 98 7.34 -13.32 -17.69
CA HIS A 98 7.19 -14.07 -18.95
C HIS A 98 8.05 -15.34 -18.94
N ALA A 99 9.29 -15.25 -18.45
CA ALA A 99 10.15 -16.43 -18.31
C ALA A 99 9.59 -17.48 -17.33
N ALA A 100 8.87 -17.05 -16.30
CA ALA A 100 8.29 -17.95 -15.29
C ALA A 100 6.94 -18.54 -15.72
N TYR A 101 6.09 -17.76 -16.40
CA TYR A 101 4.69 -18.09 -16.63
C TYR A 101 4.29 -18.18 -18.11
N GLY A 102 5.22 -17.89 -19.03
CA GLY A 102 4.99 -17.85 -20.47
C GLY A 102 4.61 -16.47 -21.00
N ASP A 103 4.73 -16.28 -22.32
CA ASP A 103 4.45 -15.00 -22.98
C ASP A 103 2.96 -14.63 -23.01
N ASP A 104 2.07 -15.61 -22.80
CA ASP A 104 0.62 -15.41 -22.66
C ASP A 104 0.23 -14.93 -21.25
N TYR A 105 1.20 -14.78 -20.35
CA TYR A 105 0.97 -14.24 -19.02
C TYR A 105 0.72 -12.74 -19.09
N TYR A 106 -0.52 -12.33 -18.80
CA TYR A 106 -0.88 -10.93 -18.62
C TYR A 106 -1.57 -10.75 -17.27
N VAL A 107 -1.29 -9.60 -16.65
CA VAL A 107 -2.05 -9.14 -15.47
C VAL A 107 -3.16 -8.23 -15.98
N ASP A 108 -4.41 -8.70 -15.95
CA ASP A 108 -5.56 -7.88 -16.34
C ASP A 108 -6.04 -7.00 -15.18
N PHE A 109 -5.73 -5.72 -15.26
CA PHE A 109 -6.20 -4.72 -14.31
C PHE A 109 -7.69 -4.35 -14.50
N ARG A 110 -8.34 -4.75 -15.61
CA ARG A 110 -9.78 -4.48 -15.83
C ARG A 110 -10.69 -5.32 -14.93
N PHE A 111 -10.23 -6.49 -14.50
CA PHE A 111 -10.95 -7.32 -13.52
C PHE A 111 -11.13 -6.59 -12.17
N PHE A 112 -10.21 -5.68 -11.82
CA PHE A 112 -10.25 -4.91 -10.58
C PHE A 112 -11.16 -3.68 -10.65
N TYR A 113 -11.29 -3.01 -11.80
CA TYR A 113 -12.22 -1.89 -11.96
C TYR A 113 -13.67 -2.34 -11.68
N PHE A 114 -14.01 -3.57 -12.06
CA PHE A 114 -15.32 -4.16 -11.78
C PHE A 114 -15.50 -4.50 -10.29
N TYR A 115 -14.43 -4.83 -9.56
CA TYR A 115 -14.47 -5.14 -8.13
C TYR A 115 -14.55 -3.88 -7.27
N THR A 116 -13.82 -2.82 -7.63
CA THR A 116 -13.86 -1.52 -6.93
C THR A 116 -15.19 -0.78 -7.12
N THR A 117 -15.89 -0.96 -8.26
CA THR A 117 -17.23 -0.39 -8.46
C THR A 117 -18.37 -1.18 -7.82
N ASN A 118 -18.18 -2.47 -7.50
CA ASN A 118 -19.26 -3.34 -7.00
C ASN A 118 -19.10 -3.81 -5.55
N PHE A 119 -17.99 -3.49 -4.88
CA PHE A 119 -17.80 -3.69 -3.44
C PHE A 119 -17.31 -2.40 -2.77
N PRO A 120 -18.16 -1.69 -2.01
CA PRO A 120 -17.69 -0.63 -1.13
C PRO A 120 -17.06 -1.32 0.10
N LEU A 121 -15.75 -1.51 0.09
CA LEU A 121 -15.05 -1.92 1.32
C LEU A 121 -14.99 -0.70 2.25
N LEU A 122 -15.90 -0.76 3.22
CA LEU A 122 -16.33 0.28 4.15
C LEU A 122 -15.35 0.50 5.33
N PHE A 123 -15.45 1.71 5.92
CA PHE A 123 -15.04 2.22 7.25
C PHE A 123 -13.63 2.87 7.34
N GLY A 124 -13.43 4.12 7.78
CA GLY A 124 -14.29 5.13 8.42
C GLY A 124 -13.56 5.87 9.57
N LEU A 125 -13.33 7.19 9.37
CA LEU A 125 -13.28 8.34 10.30
C LEU A 125 -12.40 8.41 11.60
N LEU A 126 -12.04 9.67 11.92
CA LEU A 126 -11.07 10.28 12.86
C LEU A 126 -11.29 10.12 14.42
N ILE A 127 -10.20 10.44 15.18
CA ILE A 127 -10.05 10.86 16.63
C ILE A 127 -9.87 9.73 17.69
N PRO A 128 -9.07 9.83 18.81
CA PRO A 128 -7.86 10.61 19.18
C PRO A 128 -6.61 9.73 19.56
N VAL A 129 -5.53 10.43 19.96
CA VAL A 129 -4.09 10.11 19.99
C VAL A 129 -3.61 9.07 21.03
N SER A 130 -2.73 8.14 20.61
CA SER A 130 -1.46 7.77 21.31
C SER A 130 -0.74 6.53 20.74
N ARG A 131 -1.35 5.73 19.85
CA ARG A 131 -0.73 4.52 19.28
C ARG A 131 -1.14 4.29 17.82
N GLY A 132 -0.42 4.90 16.87
CA GLY A 132 -0.76 4.90 15.44
C GLY A 132 -0.49 3.59 14.69
N PHE A 133 -1.49 3.11 13.96
CA PHE A 133 -1.47 2.05 12.97
C PHE A 133 -1.88 2.64 11.62
N ILE A 134 -1.14 2.29 10.56
CA ILE A 134 -1.57 2.52 9.18
C ILE A 134 -1.91 1.17 8.59
N VAL A 135 -3.10 1.08 7.99
CA VAL A 135 -3.60 -0.07 7.27
C VAL A 135 -3.68 0.31 5.80
N LEU A 136 -3.06 -0.51 4.96
CA LEU A 136 -3.04 -0.40 3.50
C LEU A 136 -3.66 -1.63 2.83
#